data_AF-A0A2D8PP50-F1
#
_entry.id   AF-A0A2D8PP50-F1
#
_cell.length_a   1.000
_cell.length_b   1.000
_cell.length_c   1.000
_cell.angle_alpha   90.00
_cell.angle_beta   90.00
_cell.angle_gamma   90.00
#
_symmetry.space_group_name_H-M   'P 1'
#
loop_
_entity.id
_entity.type
_entity.pdbx_description
1 polymer ?
#
loop_
_entity_poly.entity_id
_entity_poly.type
_entity_poly.pdbx_seq_one_letter_code
_entity_poly.pdbx_strand_id
1 'polypeptide(L)'
;MRNLILLFSALWLLQGCETSTCNNLKAHAENCGGMESRYVEREEALCGAVRQELSPEVFDPYASCVIASDCSDTTAPKVCQETHVVSANEDPCLQYRLWSTACGLEPTGTGDNCNDASQGLTSEVFTAWVECMMGPGCPTSSDNRYAECQRYVVPGSITDALEACGLIMDWQEQCEGQTTGYLAVDAQDIASCLAQTQVFTSESLLTYGNCLQDVACDDFALRLDCMAKLRFVDRSHAENACESLIQYATSCEVELGFSESADICERMLAPFTADSVDAYTACIVTDQCQQPDFETCQPLLVLRSN
;
A
#
# COMPACT_ATOMS: atom_id res chain seq x y z
N MET A 1 24.31 51.54 18.60
CA MET A 1 24.27 50.59 17.46
C MET A 1 25.32 49.51 17.69
N ARG A 2 24.95 48.25 17.39
CA ARG A 2 25.75 47.01 17.49
C ARG A 2 25.86 46.40 18.89
N ASN A 3 24.96 45.45 19.16
CA ASN A 3 25.29 44.04 19.43
C ASN A 3 24.01 43.31 19.85
N LEU A 4 23.16 43.03 18.86
CA LEU A 4 21.93 42.25 19.00
C LEU A 4 21.78 41.35 17.77
N ILE A 5 22.80 40.53 17.48
CA ILE A 5 22.76 39.50 16.43
C ILE A 5 23.75 38.41 16.82
N LEU A 6 23.39 37.48 17.71
CA LEU A 6 24.13 36.21 17.89
C LEU A 6 23.24 35.11 18.53
N LEU A 7 21.94 35.05 18.19
CA LEU A 7 21.04 34.00 18.70
C LEU A 7 20.22 33.28 17.61
N PHE A 8 20.49 33.53 16.32
CA PHE A 8 19.74 32.90 15.22
C PHE A 8 20.57 32.02 14.27
N SER A 9 21.85 31.77 14.59
CA SER A 9 22.73 30.99 13.71
C SER A 9 23.03 29.56 14.20
N ALA A 10 22.40 29.12 15.30
CA ALA A 10 22.66 27.80 15.88
C ALA A 10 21.70 26.69 15.37
N LEU A 11 20.74 27.00 14.49
CA LEU A 11 19.79 26.01 13.95
C LEU A 11 20.15 25.45 12.55
N TRP A 12 21.31 25.84 12.00
CA TRP A 12 21.74 25.44 10.64
C TRP A 12 23.01 24.58 10.60
N LEU A 13 23.37 23.92 11.71
CA LEU A 13 24.50 22.97 11.77
C LEU A 13 24.04 21.54 12.15
N LEU A 14 22.85 21.16 11.71
CA LEU A 14 22.34 19.78 11.76
C LEU A 14 22.57 19.01 10.44
N GLN A 15 23.52 19.45 9.62
CA GLN A 15 23.96 18.72 8.43
C GLN A 15 25.45 18.40 8.56
N GLY A 16 25.80 17.12 8.57
CA GLY A 16 27.16 16.67 8.24
C GLY A 16 27.99 16.03 9.34
N CYS A 17 27.40 15.18 10.18
CA CYS A 17 28.15 14.08 10.82
C CYS A 17 27.44 12.76 10.51
N GLU A 18 27.41 12.35 9.24
CA GLU A 18 27.24 10.93 8.91
C GLU A 18 28.35 10.18 9.65
N THR A 19 27.98 9.50 10.74
CA THR A 19 28.95 8.78 11.56
C THR A 19 29.59 7.64 10.76
N SER A 20 30.83 7.28 11.09
CA SER A 20 31.57 6.23 10.38
C SER A 20 30.78 4.92 10.21
N THR A 21 29.86 4.61 11.14
CA THR A 21 28.98 3.44 11.05
C THR A 21 28.08 3.47 9.82
N CYS A 22 27.33 4.56 9.60
CA CYS A 22 26.40 4.69 8.46
C CYS A 22 27.16 4.67 7.13
N ASN A 23 28.30 5.38 7.07
CA ASN A 23 29.17 5.34 5.90
C ASN A 23 29.70 3.94 5.58
N ASN A 24 30.04 3.16 6.62
CA ASN A 24 30.50 1.79 6.44
C ASN A 24 29.37 0.85 5.99
N LEU A 25 28.14 1.02 6.50
CA LEU A 25 26.98 0.26 6.05
C LEU A 25 26.66 0.55 4.58
N LYS A 26 26.60 1.82 4.21
CA LYS A 26 26.40 2.26 2.83
C LYS A 26 27.47 1.70 1.89
N ALA A 27 28.75 1.82 2.27
CA ALA A 27 29.85 1.27 1.48
C ALA A 27 29.80 -0.27 1.36
N HIS A 28 29.40 -0.97 2.44
CA HIS A 28 29.20 -2.41 2.41
C HIS A 28 28.07 -2.79 1.46
N ALA A 29 26.94 -2.12 1.54
CA ALA A 29 25.80 -2.39 0.67
C ALA A 29 26.11 -2.10 -0.81
N GLU A 30 26.79 -0.99 -1.12
CA GLU A 30 27.27 -0.68 -2.47
C GLU A 30 28.21 -1.80 -2.99
N ASN A 31 29.11 -2.31 -2.14
CA ASN A 31 29.98 -3.43 -2.49
C ASN A 31 29.21 -4.75 -2.69
N CYS A 32 28.09 -4.93 -1.99
CA CYS A 32 27.21 -6.09 -2.15
C CYS A 32 26.17 -5.94 -3.27
N GLY A 33 26.22 -4.85 -4.05
CA GLY A 33 25.34 -4.63 -5.19
C GLY A 33 23.97 -4.06 -4.85
N GLY A 34 23.79 -3.50 -3.64
CA GLY A 34 22.63 -2.68 -3.30
C GLY A 34 22.54 -1.50 -4.25
N MET A 35 21.42 -1.38 -4.95
CA MET A 35 21.21 -0.33 -5.94
C MET A 35 19.85 0.33 -5.77
N GLU A 36 19.87 1.64 -6.01
CA GLU A 36 18.69 2.49 -6.16
C GLU A 36 17.76 1.96 -7.27
N SER A 37 16.47 2.18 -7.10
CA SER A 37 15.40 1.78 -8.03
C SER A 37 14.31 2.85 -8.04
N ARG A 38 13.27 2.67 -8.87
CA ARG A 38 12.12 3.59 -8.89
C ARG A 38 11.37 3.71 -7.55
N TYR A 39 11.59 2.80 -6.61
CA TYR A 39 10.94 2.76 -5.30
C TYR A 39 11.90 3.07 -4.15
N VAL A 40 13.18 3.25 -4.45
CA VAL A 40 14.24 3.30 -3.45
C VAL A 40 15.34 4.24 -3.88
N GLU A 41 15.52 5.30 -3.10
CA GLU A 41 16.59 6.26 -3.29
C GLU A 41 17.84 5.84 -2.49
N ARG A 42 18.99 6.43 -2.80
CA ARG A 42 20.18 6.23 -1.94
C ARG A 42 19.92 6.87 -0.59
N GLU A 43 20.40 6.18 0.44
CA GLU A 43 20.30 6.67 1.80
C GLU A 43 21.04 8.00 1.99
N GLU A 44 20.32 9.03 2.44
CA GLU A 44 20.87 10.35 2.80
C GLU A 44 20.61 10.71 4.28
N ALA A 45 19.52 10.25 4.89
CA ALA A 45 19.16 10.61 6.26
C ALA A 45 18.74 9.45 7.17
N LEU A 46 18.31 8.31 6.60
CA LEU A 46 17.65 7.25 7.34
C LEU A 46 18.53 6.58 8.42
N CYS A 47 19.78 6.20 8.13
CA CYS A 47 20.66 5.57 9.12
C CYS A 47 20.93 6.50 10.30
N GLY A 48 21.12 7.79 10.03
CA GLY A 48 21.31 8.80 11.06
C GLY A 48 20.12 8.86 12.03
N ALA A 49 18.91 8.85 11.49
CA ALA A 49 17.67 8.86 12.26
C ALA A 49 17.51 7.56 13.09
N VAL A 50 17.66 6.39 12.48
CA VAL A 50 17.53 5.08 13.16
C VAL A 50 18.59 4.94 14.26
N ARG A 51 19.84 5.35 13.98
CA ARG A 51 20.93 5.32 14.97
C ARG A 51 20.67 6.27 16.14
N GLN A 52 20.06 7.43 15.90
CA GLN A 52 19.69 8.36 16.95
C GLN A 52 18.55 7.80 17.81
N GLU A 53 17.56 7.17 17.19
CA GLU A 53 16.40 6.56 17.87
C GLU A 53 16.81 5.37 18.76
N LEU A 54 17.61 4.45 18.22
CA LEU A 54 18.03 3.25 18.95
C LEU A 54 19.19 3.48 19.91
N SER A 55 19.84 4.64 19.85
CA SER A 55 21.15 4.94 20.43
C SER A 55 22.33 4.18 19.77
N PRO A 56 23.54 4.78 19.75
CA PRO A 56 24.75 4.12 19.25
C PRO A 56 25.03 2.75 19.86
N GLU A 57 24.76 2.58 21.16
CA GLU A 57 25.07 1.36 21.91
C GLU A 57 24.26 0.15 21.44
N VAL A 58 23.09 0.37 20.84
CA VAL A 58 22.22 -0.68 20.27
C VAL A 58 22.42 -0.81 18.76
N PHE A 59 22.53 0.32 18.06
CA PHE A 59 22.65 0.34 16.61
C PHE A 59 24.04 -0.09 16.10
N ASP A 60 25.13 0.36 16.72
CA ASP A 60 26.48 0.08 16.21
C ASP A 60 26.84 -1.43 16.24
N PRO A 61 26.41 -2.23 17.25
CA PRO A 61 26.53 -3.69 17.20
C PRO A 61 25.78 -4.35 16.05
N TYR A 62 24.55 -3.90 15.78
CA TYR A 62 23.76 -4.35 14.64
C TYR A 62 24.49 -4.06 13.32
N ALA A 63 24.91 -2.82 13.13
CA ALA A 63 25.63 -2.39 11.93
C ALA A 63 26.93 -3.17 11.73
N SER A 64 27.69 -3.39 12.80
CA SER A 64 28.93 -4.16 12.76
C SER A 64 28.71 -5.62 12.38
N CYS A 65 27.61 -6.23 12.83
CA CYS A 65 27.21 -7.57 12.44
C CYS A 65 26.91 -7.65 10.93
N VAL A 66 26.16 -6.68 10.40
CA VAL A 66 25.84 -6.61 8.96
C VAL A 66 27.11 -6.40 8.13
N ILE A 67 27.96 -5.44 8.48
CA ILE A 67 29.21 -5.13 7.76
C ILE A 67 30.16 -6.34 7.72
N ALA A 68 30.15 -7.17 8.77
CA ALA A 68 30.98 -8.36 8.86
C ALA A 68 30.44 -9.56 8.05
N SER A 69 29.22 -9.47 7.54
CA SER A 69 28.61 -10.55 6.75
C SER A 69 29.15 -10.59 5.31
N ASP A 70 29.08 -11.77 4.69
CA ASP A 70 29.41 -11.91 3.26
C ASP A 70 28.24 -11.42 2.42
N CYS A 71 28.50 -10.80 1.27
CA CYS A 71 27.44 -10.33 0.35
C CYS A 71 26.51 -11.45 -0.17
N SER A 72 26.92 -12.72 -0.05
CA SER A 72 26.06 -13.86 -0.38
C SER A 72 25.06 -14.22 0.73
N ASP A 73 25.24 -13.70 1.95
CA ASP A 73 24.31 -13.91 3.05
C ASP A 73 23.20 -12.86 3.01
N THR A 74 22.17 -13.18 2.23
CA THR A 74 20.97 -12.35 2.11
C THR A 74 20.16 -12.26 3.41
N THR A 75 20.45 -13.09 4.40
CA THR A 75 19.71 -13.14 5.67
C THR A 75 20.34 -12.31 6.78
N ALA A 76 21.59 -11.85 6.59
CA ALA A 76 22.35 -11.12 7.60
C ALA A 76 21.62 -9.90 8.20
N PRO A 77 20.95 -9.02 7.43
CA PRO A 77 20.20 -7.90 8.00
C PRO A 77 19.15 -8.35 9.03
N LYS A 78 18.41 -9.42 8.75
CA LYS A 78 17.39 -9.97 9.64
C LYS A 78 18.02 -10.64 10.87
N VAL A 79 19.02 -11.50 10.67
CA VAL A 79 19.67 -12.23 11.77
C VAL A 79 20.39 -11.27 12.73
N CYS A 80 21.08 -10.26 12.20
CA CYS A 80 21.74 -9.24 13.00
C CYS A 80 20.73 -8.39 13.78
N GLN A 81 19.59 -8.06 13.18
CA GLN A 81 18.49 -7.37 13.85
C GLN A 81 17.95 -8.22 15.01
N GLU A 82 17.58 -9.47 14.76
CA GLU A 82 17.04 -10.38 15.78
C GLU A 82 18.00 -10.58 16.97
N THR A 83 19.31 -10.44 16.73
CA THR A 83 20.36 -10.60 17.75
C THR A 83 20.62 -9.33 18.54
N HIS A 84 20.65 -8.16 17.88
CA HIS A 84 21.15 -6.92 18.47
C HIS A 84 20.06 -5.87 18.74
N VAL A 85 18.93 -5.95 18.04
CA VAL A 85 17.80 -5.01 18.15
C VAL A 85 16.51 -5.80 18.37
N VAL A 86 16.45 -6.57 19.46
CA VAL A 86 15.32 -7.48 19.76
C VAL A 86 13.96 -6.76 19.76
N SER A 87 13.93 -5.48 20.14
CA SER A 87 12.71 -4.65 20.11
C SER A 87 12.12 -4.49 18.70
N ALA A 88 12.93 -4.61 17.65
CA ALA A 88 12.43 -4.57 16.28
C ALA A 88 11.53 -5.77 15.96
N ASN A 89 11.64 -6.90 16.67
CA ASN A 89 10.78 -8.06 16.42
C ASN A 89 9.29 -7.79 16.67
N GLU A 90 8.97 -6.73 17.41
CA GLU A 90 7.60 -6.31 17.72
C GLU A 90 7.15 -5.06 16.93
N ASP A 91 8.05 -4.48 16.12
CA ASP A 91 7.80 -3.25 15.36
C ASP A 91 8.20 -3.42 13.89
N PRO A 92 7.24 -3.78 13.00
CA PRO A 92 7.48 -3.97 11.57
C PRO A 92 8.10 -2.74 10.88
N CYS A 93 7.78 -1.53 11.34
CA CYS A 93 8.37 -0.32 10.77
C CYS A 93 9.86 -0.23 11.12
N LEU A 94 10.22 -0.51 12.37
CA LEU A 94 11.61 -0.56 12.78
C LEU A 94 12.39 -1.68 12.06
N GLN A 95 11.77 -2.85 11.83
CA GLN A 95 12.39 -3.92 11.03
C GLN A 95 12.71 -3.44 9.61
N TYR A 96 11.71 -2.81 8.98
CA TYR A 96 11.83 -2.32 7.62
C TYR A 96 12.87 -1.20 7.49
N ARG A 97 12.94 -0.28 8.47
CA ARG A 97 13.94 0.79 8.54
C ARG A 97 15.36 0.27 8.78
N LEU A 98 15.52 -0.74 9.65
CA LEU A 98 16.80 -1.40 9.88
C LEU A 98 17.27 -2.13 8.62
N TRP A 99 16.40 -2.94 8.01
CA TRP A 99 16.69 -3.62 6.74
C TRP A 99 17.10 -2.62 5.64
N SER A 100 16.35 -1.52 5.49
CA SER A 100 16.66 -0.46 4.51
C SER A 100 18.04 0.15 4.75
N THR A 101 18.34 0.46 6.02
CA THR A 101 19.65 0.98 6.45
C THR A 101 20.78 -0.02 6.19
N ALA A 102 20.58 -1.30 6.48
CA ALA A 102 21.56 -2.36 6.18
C ALA A 102 21.84 -2.50 4.68
N CYS A 103 20.85 -2.23 3.86
CA CYS A 103 20.97 -2.26 2.41
C CYS A 103 21.49 -0.94 1.82
N GLY A 104 21.77 0.08 2.63
CA GLY A 104 22.25 1.39 2.17
C GLY A 104 21.19 2.15 1.36
N LEU A 105 19.92 1.96 1.70
CA LEU A 105 18.76 2.39 0.93
C LEU A 105 17.83 3.26 1.76
N GLU A 106 17.14 4.16 1.08
CA GLU A 106 16.06 4.97 1.64
C GLU A 106 14.83 4.81 0.74
N PRO A 107 13.94 3.83 1.05
CA PRO A 107 12.73 3.65 0.27
C PRO A 107 11.77 4.81 0.42
N THR A 108 11.03 5.10 -0.64
CA THR A 108 9.99 6.13 -0.61
C THR A 108 8.97 5.82 0.50
N GLY A 109 8.69 6.80 1.35
CA GLY A 109 7.73 6.66 2.45
C GLY A 109 8.27 6.02 3.74
N THR A 110 9.58 5.79 3.82
CA THR A 110 10.26 5.26 5.01
C THR A 110 10.59 6.38 6.01
N GLY A 111 9.57 7.07 6.49
CA GLY A 111 9.68 8.04 7.59
C GLY A 111 9.80 7.39 8.97
N ASP A 112 9.91 8.19 10.04
CA ASP A 112 10.08 7.72 11.43
C ASP A 112 9.04 6.67 11.87
N ASN A 113 7.83 6.71 11.30
CA ASN A 113 6.73 5.82 11.63
C ASN A 113 6.22 4.98 10.45
N CYS A 114 6.90 5.01 9.30
CA CYS A 114 6.47 4.32 8.08
C CYS A 114 5.02 4.61 7.68
N ASN A 115 4.44 5.76 8.06
CA ASN A 115 3.02 6.06 7.78
C ASN A 115 2.73 6.07 6.28
N ASP A 116 3.65 6.57 5.47
CA ASP A 116 3.48 6.63 4.01
C ASP A 116 3.61 5.23 3.39
N ALA A 117 4.50 4.38 3.92
CA ALA A 117 4.65 2.99 3.49
C ALA A 117 3.51 2.06 3.97
N SER A 118 2.88 2.38 5.09
CA SER A 118 1.78 1.61 5.70
C SER A 118 0.39 2.19 5.39
N GLN A 119 0.31 3.31 4.65
CA GLN A 119 -0.95 3.99 4.36
C GLN A 119 -1.94 3.04 3.67
N GLY A 120 -3.11 2.84 4.29
CA GLY A 120 -4.15 1.96 3.76
C GLY A 120 -3.95 0.47 4.04
N LEU A 121 -2.89 0.07 4.75
CA LEU A 121 -2.67 -1.30 5.21
C LEU A 121 -3.10 -1.45 6.68
N THR A 122 -3.66 -2.59 7.04
CA THR A 122 -3.80 -2.95 8.46
C THR A 122 -2.42 -3.30 9.05
N SER A 123 -2.29 -3.29 10.37
CA SER A 123 -1.02 -3.66 11.04
C SER A 123 -0.54 -5.07 10.65
N GLU A 124 -1.47 -6.03 10.53
CA GLU A 124 -1.18 -7.42 10.13
C GLU A 124 -0.70 -7.49 8.68
N VAL A 125 -1.36 -6.75 7.79
CA VAL A 125 -1.03 -6.66 6.36
C VAL A 125 0.33 -5.98 6.19
N PHE A 126 0.61 -4.90 6.91
CA PHE A 126 1.92 -4.26 6.87
C PHE A 126 3.04 -5.17 7.39
N THR A 127 2.79 -5.94 8.45
CA THR A 127 3.74 -6.94 8.97
C THR A 127 4.08 -7.99 7.90
N ALA A 128 3.07 -8.56 7.25
CA ALA A 128 3.26 -9.54 6.18
C ALA A 128 4.00 -8.95 4.96
N TRP A 129 3.73 -7.68 4.63
CA TRP A 129 4.44 -6.96 3.58
C TRP A 129 5.93 -6.79 3.91
N VAL A 130 6.25 -6.35 5.13
CA VAL A 130 7.64 -6.19 5.61
C VAL A 130 8.38 -7.52 5.58
N GLU A 131 7.74 -8.61 6.02
CA GLU A 131 8.34 -9.95 5.96
C GLU A 131 8.65 -10.39 4.53
N CYS A 132 7.72 -10.14 3.59
CA CYS A 132 7.95 -10.42 2.17
C CYS A 132 9.11 -9.60 1.61
N MET A 133 9.18 -8.30 1.93
CA MET A 133 10.21 -7.38 1.46
C MET A 133 11.61 -7.80 1.91
N MET A 134 11.74 -8.25 3.17
CA MET A 134 13.01 -8.63 3.77
C MET A 134 13.49 -10.04 3.36
N GLY A 135 12.59 -10.94 2.99
CA GLY A 135 12.89 -12.34 2.70
C GLY A 135 14.02 -12.58 1.69
N PRO A 136 14.05 -11.89 0.53
CA PRO A 136 15.09 -12.06 -0.48
C PRO A 136 16.42 -11.31 -0.20
N GLY A 137 16.59 -10.64 0.96
CA GLY A 137 17.79 -9.88 1.31
C GLY A 137 17.82 -8.46 0.75
N CYS A 138 18.98 -7.90 0.42
CA CYS A 138 19.04 -6.54 -0.16
C CYS A 138 18.66 -6.51 -1.64
N PRO A 139 17.95 -5.48 -2.11
CA PRO A 139 17.48 -5.40 -3.50
C PRO A 139 18.60 -5.03 -4.47
N THR A 140 18.45 -5.49 -5.71
CA THR A 140 19.36 -5.23 -6.85
C THR A 140 18.66 -4.39 -7.92
N SER A 141 19.38 -3.94 -8.94
CA SER A 141 18.85 -3.06 -9.99
C SER A 141 17.66 -3.62 -10.80
N SER A 142 17.43 -4.94 -10.76
CA SER A 142 16.32 -5.61 -11.46
C SER A 142 15.20 -6.07 -10.51
N ASP A 143 15.19 -5.56 -9.29
CA ASP A 143 14.33 -6.06 -8.23
C ASP A 143 12.92 -5.47 -8.31
N ASN A 144 11.92 -6.35 -8.45
CA ASN A 144 10.51 -5.99 -8.53
C ASN A 144 9.74 -6.33 -7.25
N ARG A 145 10.43 -6.66 -6.15
CA ARG A 145 9.78 -7.14 -4.92
C ARG A 145 8.76 -6.18 -4.34
N TYR A 146 8.94 -4.86 -4.50
CA TYR A 146 7.93 -3.88 -4.06
C TYR A 146 6.58 -4.18 -4.71
N ALA A 147 6.57 -4.42 -6.03
CA ALA A 147 5.36 -4.77 -6.75
C ALA A 147 4.88 -6.21 -6.44
N GLU A 148 5.78 -7.17 -6.29
CA GLU A 148 5.43 -8.56 -5.99
C GLU A 148 4.85 -8.72 -4.57
N CYS A 149 5.55 -8.21 -3.56
CA CYS A 149 5.10 -8.25 -2.16
C CYS A 149 3.82 -7.46 -1.94
N GLN A 150 3.59 -6.38 -2.70
CA GLN A 150 2.34 -5.65 -2.63
C GLN A 150 1.16 -6.46 -3.21
N ARG A 151 1.36 -7.25 -4.29
CA ARG A 151 0.33 -8.14 -4.86
C ARG A 151 -0.07 -9.31 -3.97
N TYR A 152 0.83 -9.77 -3.10
CA TYR A 152 0.52 -10.89 -2.18
C TYR A 152 -0.22 -10.45 -0.92
N VAL A 153 -0.24 -9.15 -0.64
CA VAL A 153 -0.63 -8.60 0.67
C VAL A 153 -1.80 -7.63 0.55
N VAL A 154 -1.90 -6.93 -0.58
CA VAL A 154 -3.10 -6.20 -1.00
C VAL A 154 -3.90 -7.11 -1.94
N PRO A 155 -5.23 -7.26 -1.78
CA PRO A 155 -6.05 -8.01 -2.73
C PRO A 155 -5.76 -7.56 -4.16
N GLY A 156 -5.54 -8.50 -5.09
CA GLY A 156 -5.18 -8.16 -6.48
C GLY A 156 -6.15 -7.16 -7.13
N SER A 157 -7.42 -7.16 -6.72
CA SER A 157 -8.42 -6.18 -7.13
C SER A 157 -8.11 -4.73 -6.73
N ILE A 158 -7.43 -4.49 -5.61
CA ILE A 158 -7.04 -3.13 -5.19
C ILE A 158 -5.75 -2.71 -5.91
N THR A 159 -4.79 -3.63 -6.08
CA THR A 159 -3.57 -3.35 -6.86
C THR A 159 -3.89 -3.04 -8.31
N ASP A 160 -4.74 -3.84 -8.96
CA ASP A 160 -5.20 -3.61 -10.33
C ASP A 160 -5.94 -2.28 -10.47
N ALA A 161 -6.75 -1.91 -9.47
CA ALA A 161 -7.47 -0.64 -9.47
C ALA A 161 -6.53 0.55 -9.32
N LEU A 162 -5.53 0.48 -8.43
CA LEU A 162 -4.54 1.54 -8.26
C LEU A 162 -3.68 1.71 -9.52
N GLU A 163 -3.23 0.60 -10.11
CA GLU A 163 -2.47 0.61 -11.36
C GLU A 163 -3.33 1.18 -12.50
N ALA A 164 -4.57 0.73 -12.64
CA ALA A 164 -5.52 1.31 -13.60
C ALA A 164 -5.66 2.82 -13.43
N CYS A 165 -5.79 3.29 -12.19
CA CYS A 165 -5.97 4.71 -11.91
C CYS A 165 -4.75 5.55 -12.29
N GLY A 166 -3.54 5.08 -11.98
CA GLY A 166 -2.31 5.73 -12.45
C GLY A 166 -2.28 5.84 -13.98
N LEU A 167 -2.56 4.73 -14.68
CA LEU A 167 -2.56 4.70 -16.15
C LEU A 167 -3.58 5.66 -16.77
N ILE A 168 -4.79 5.73 -16.20
CA ILE A 168 -5.86 6.60 -16.72
C ILE A 168 -5.53 8.07 -16.44
N MET A 169 -5.01 8.38 -15.25
CA MET A 169 -4.61 9.74 -14.86
C MET A 169 -3.46 10.26 -15.74
N ASP A 170 -2.41 9.47 -15.94
CA ASP A 170 -1.27 9.82 -16.80
C ASP A 170 -1.72 10.14 -18.23
N TRP A 171 -2.64 9.33 -18.77
CA TRP A 171 -3.20 9.57 -20.09
C TRP A 171 -4.07 10.84 -20.13
N GLN A 172 -4.87 11.10 -19.09
CA GLN A 172 -5.70 12.31 -18.99
C GLN A 172 -4.84 13.58 -18.90
N GLU A 173 -3.75 13.56 -18.13
CA GLU A 173 -2.80 14.66 -18.05
C GLU A 173 -2.13 14.92 -19.40
N GLN A 174 -1.69 13.88 -20.11
CA GLN A 174 -1.13 14.00 -21.46
C GLN A 174 -2.11 14.61 -22.47
N CYS A 175 -3.41 14.38 -22.27
CA CYS A 175 -4.47 14.87 -23.13
C CYS A 175 -5.15 16.15 -22.64
N GLU A 176 -4.62 16.79 -21.59
CA GLU A 176 -5.16 18.01 -21.00
C GLU A 176 -5.27 19.12 -22.07
N GLY A 177 -6.46 19.71 -22.20
CA GLY A 177 -6.75 20.75 -23.19
C GLY A 177 -7.13 20.25 -24.59
N GLN A 178 -7.11 18.94 -24.86
CA GLN A 178 -7.58 18.34 -26.13
C GLN A 178 -8.85 17.49 -25.98
N THR A 179 -9.26 17.16 -24.74
CA THR A 179 -10.43 16.32 -24.46
C THR A 179 -11.72 17.14 -24.54
N THR A 180 -12.46 16.99 -25.65
CA THR A 180 -13.84 17.53 -25.79
C THR A 180 -14.91 16.43 -25.87
N GLY A 181 -14.61 15.19 -25.47
CA GLY A 181 -15.54 14.06 -25.60
C GLY A 181 -15.48 13.07 -24.44
N TYR A 182 -16.68 12.67 -23.99
CA TYR A 182 -17.04 11.58 -23.07
C TYR A 182 -15.89 10.66 -22.63
N LEU A 183 -15.48 10.78 -21.37
CA LEU A 183 -14.66 9.80 -20.67
C LEU A 183 -15.57 8.81 -19.95
N ALA A 184 -15.31 7.51 -20.06
CA ALA A 184 -16.01 6.50 -19.26
C ALA A 184 -15.62 6.57 -17.77
N VAL A 185 -14.37 6.93 -17.51
CA VAL A 185 -13.79 7.10 -16.17
C VAL A 185 -13.17 8.48 -16.12
N ASP A 186 -13.78 9.38 -15.35
CA ASP A 186 -13.22 10.69 -15.03
C ASP A 186 -12.34 10.52 -13.78
N ALA A 187 -11.03 10.62 -13.95
CA ALA A 187 -10.03 10.33 -12.93
C ALA A 187 -9.28 11.62 -12.59
N GLN A 188 -10.01 12.62 -12.09
CA GLN A 188 -9.42 13.90 -11.67
C GLN A 188 -8.41 13.71 -10.52
N ASP A 189 -8.62 12.66 -9.74
CA ASP A 189 -7.71 12.20 -8.68
C ASP A 189 -7.85 10.68 -8.47
N ILE A 190 -6.94 10.11 -7.67
CA ILE A 190 -6.95 8.68 -7.35
C ILE A 190 -8.26 8.27 -6.67
N ALA A 191 -8.87 9.12 -5.83
CA ALA A 191 -10.08 8.77 -5.09
C ALA A 191 -11.31 8.65 -6.01
N SER A 192 -11.48 9.58 -6.95
CA SER A 192 -12.53 9.59 -7.97
C SER A 192 -12.38 8.45 -8.97
N CYS A 193 -11.14 8.10 -9.31
CA CYS A 193 -10.87 6.90 -10.09
C CYS A 193 -11.18 5.61 -9.32
N LEU A 194 -10.73 5.49 -8.06
CA LEU A 194 -11.02 4.32 -7.23
C LEU A 194 -12.53 4.17 -6.98
N ALA A 195 -13.30 5.26 -6.94
CA ALA A 195 -14.76 5.19 -6.87
C ALA A 195 -15.38 4.46 -8.08
N GLN A 196 -14.70 4.42 -9.23
CA GLN A 196 -15.14 3.66 -10.40
C GLN A 196 -15.09 2.15 -10.18
N THR A 197 -14.35 1.65 -9.18
CA THR A 197 -14.38 0.23 -8.79
C THR A 197 -15.74 -0.21 -8.24
N GLN A 198 -16.61 0.74 -7.87
CA GLN A 198 -18.01 0.46 -7.53
C GLN A 198 -18.86 0.18 -8.77
N VAL A 199 -18.42 0.61 -9.95
CA VAL A 199 -19.14 0.50 -11.22
C VAL A 199 -18.53 -0.59 -12.08
N PHE A 200 -17.21 -0.62 -12.20
CA PHE A 200 -16.44 -1.51 -13.05
C PHE A 200 -15.54 -2.44 -12.24
N THR A 201 -15.27 -3.64 -12.76
CA THR A 201 -14.29 -4.53 -12.12
C THR A 201 -12.89 -3.97 -12.26
N SER A 202 -12.05 -4.12 -11.24
CA SER A 202 -10.66 -3.64 -11.24
C SER A 202 -9.83 -4.16 -12.41
N GLU A 203 -10.02 -5.43 -12.78
CA GLU A 203 -9.37 -6.03 -13.96
C GLU A 203 -9.76 -5.31 -15.26
N SER A 204 -11.05 -4.97 -15.42
CA SER A 204 -11.52 -4.28 -16.61
C SER A 204 -11.06 -2.82 -16.65
N LEU A 205 -10.92 -2.17 -15.48
CA LEU A 205 -10.31 -0.86 -15.34
C LEU A 205 -8.82 -0.91 -15.72
N LEU A 206 -8.08 -1.91 -15.28
CA LEU A 206 -6.67 -2.09 -15.64
C LEU A 206 -6.52 -2.36 -17.14
N THR A 207 -7.39 -3.19 -17.70
CA THR A 207 -7.43 -3.45 -19.14
C THR A 207 -7.75 -2.18 -19.95
N TYR A 208 -8.63 -1.34 -19.43
CA TYR A 208 -8.95 -0.03 -20.00
C TYR A 208 -7.77 0.93 -19.91
N GLY A 209 -7.14 1.08 -18.73
CA GLY A 209 -5.96 1.93 -18.53
C GLY A 209 -4.78 1.54 -19.43
N ASN A 210 -4.46 0.26 -19.53
CA ASN A 210 -3.43 -0.24 -20.45
C ASN A 210 -3.77 0.03 -21.91
N CYS A 211 -5.04 -0.04 -22.29
CA CYS A 211 -5.48 0.27 -23.65
C CYS A 211 -5.23 1.74 -23.99
N LEU A 212 -5.44 2.66 -23.05
CA LEU A 212 -5.29 4.09 -23.28
C LEU A 212 -3.85 4.53 -23.54
N GLN A 213 -2.85 3.84 -22.99
CA GLN A 213 -1.43 4.26 -23.09
C GLN A 213 -0.95 4.46 -24.54
N ASP A 214 -1.49 3.70 -25.49
CA ASP A 214 -1.11 3.76 -26.91
C ASP A 214 -2.07 4.62 -27.76
N VAL A 215 -3.06 5.27 -27.14
CA VAL A 215 -4.13 5.97 -27.85
C VAL A 215 -3.90 7.47 -27.85
N ALA A 216 -3.81 8.06 -29.05
CA ALA A 216 -3.70 9.50 -29.21
C ALA A 216 -4.96 10.23 -28.69
N CYS A 217 -4.77 11.43 -28.14
CA CYS A 217 -5.82 12.23 -27.50
C CYS A 217 -7.01 12.58 -28.40
N ASP A 218 -6.78 12.67 -29.71
CA ASP A 218 -7.79 12.96 -30.73
C ASP A 218 -8.37 11.70 -31.40
N ASP A 219 -7.80 10.51 -31.17
CA ASP A 219 -8.29 9.26 -31.74
C ASP A 219 -9.54 8.76 -31.00
N PHE A 220 -10.70 9.23 -31.45
CA PHE A 220 -11.98 8.87 -30.85
C PHE A 220 -12.36 7.40 -31.05
N ALA A 221 -11.95 6.78 -32.16
CA ALA A 221 -12.32 5.40 -32.46
C ALA A 221 -11.61 4.43 -31.50
N LEU A 222 -10.30 4.62 -31.30
CA LEU A 222 -9.54 3.77 -30.37
C LEU A 222 -9.95 4.00 -28.91
N ARG A 223 -10.35 5.22 -28.54
CA ARG A 223 -10.91 5.48 -27.20
C ARG A 223 -12.20 4.71 -26.94
N LEU A 224 -13.13 4.68 -27.91
CA LEU A 224 -14.34 3.87 -27.80
C LEU A 224 -14.03 2.37 -27.71
N ASP A 225 -13.04 1.89 -28.48
CA ASP A 225 -12.58 0.50 -28.39
C ASP A 225 -11.99 0.17 -27.01
N CYS A 226 -11.26 1.11 -26.39
CA CYS A 226 -10.81 0.96 -25.01
C CYS A 226 -11.98 0.93 -24.03
N MET A 227 -12.95 1.85 -24.14
CA MET A 227 -14.13 1.88 -23.28
C MET A 227 -14.93 0.57 -23.34
N ALA A 228 -15.00 -0.07 -24.50
CA ALA A 228 -15.69 -1.35 -24.67
C ALA A 228 -15.06 -2.51 -23.87
N LYS A 229 -13.84 -2.33 -23.33
CA LYS A 229 -13.17 -3.31 -22.46
C LYS A 229 -13.63 -3.25 -21.01
N LEU A 230 -14.32 -2.17 -20.60
CA LEU A 230 -14.86 -2.02 -19.25
C LEU A 230 -15.98 -3.04 -19.01
N ARG A 231 -15.97 -3.66 -17.82
CA ARG A 231 -16.97 -4.63 -17.38
C ARG A 231 -17.58 -4.15 -16.09
N PHE A 232 -18.91 -4.13 -16.03
CA PHE A 232 -19.62 -3.75 -14.81
C PHE A 232 -19.41 -4.80 -13.70
N VAL A 233 -19.37 -4.33 -12.45
CA VAL A 233 -19.45 -5.21 -11.29
C VAL A 233 -20.81 -5.92 -11.31
N ASP A 234 -20.80 -7.26 -11.28
CA ASP A 234 -22.01 -8.05 -11.16
C ASP A 234 -22.50 -8.04 -9.70
N ARG A 235 -23.61 -7.35 -9.47
CA ARG A 235 -24.23 -7.17 -8.14
C ARG A 235 -25.37 -8.15 -7.86
N SER A 236 -25.76 -8.97 -8.83
CA SER A 236 -26.95 -9.83 -8.74
C SER A 236 -26.92 -10.79 -7.55
N HIS A 237 -25.74 -11.26 -7.18
CA HIS A 237 -25.55 -12.13 -6.02
C HIS A 237 -25.81 -11.45 -4.66
N ALA A 238 -25.70 -10.13 -4.57
CA ALA A 238 -25.90 -9.37 -3.34
C ALA A 238 -27.36 -8.95 -3.12
N GLU A 239 -28.20 -9.01 -4.16
CA GLU A 239 -29.59 -8.56 -4.14
C GLU A 239 -30.41 -9.24 -3.03
N ASN A 240 -30.46 -10.58 -3.03
CA ASN A 240 -31.19 -11.36 -2.04
C ASN A 240 -30.66 -11.17 -0.60
N ALA A 241 -29.34 -11.01 -0.46
CA ALA A 241 -28.69 -10.77 0.82
C ALA A 241 -29.08 -9.40 1.38
N CYS A 242 -29.06 -8.36 0.54
CA CYS A 242 -29.45 -7.01 0.91
C CYS A 242 -30.94 -6.88 1.23
N GLU A 243 -31.82 -7.54 0.48
CA GLU A 243 -33.24 -7.63 0.84
C GLU A 243 -33.42 -8.25 2.24
N SER A 244 -32.70 -9.34 2.53
CA SER A 244 -32.77 -10.03 3.83
C SER A 244 -32.26 -9.15 4.98
N LEU A 245 -31.15 -8.44 4.77
CA LEU A 245 -30.57 -7.54 5.76
C LEU A 245 -31.48 -6.33 6.03
N ILE A 246 -32.07 -5.73 5.00
CA ILE A 246 -33.00 -4.59 5.13
C ILE A 246 -34.29 -5.04 5.82
N GLN A 247 -34.81 -6.22 5.48
CA GLN A 247 -35.97 -6.79 6.15
C GLN A 247 -35.68 -7.05 7.63
N TYR A 248 -34.50 -7.61 7.96
CA TYR A 248 -34.07 -7.80 9.33
C TYR A 248 -34.00 -6.47 10.10
N ALA A 249 -33.28 -5.48 9.56
CA ALA A 249 -33.15 -4.14 10.13
C ALA A 249 -34.52 -3.51 10.44
N THR A 250 -35.44 -3.60 9.48
CA THR A 250 -36.80 -3.05 9.61
C THR A 250 -37.61 -3.80 10.65
N SER A 251 -37.56 -5.14 10.64
CA SER A 251 -38.38 -5.99 11.51
C SER A 251 -37.93 -5.97 12.97
N CYS A 252 -36.63 -5.79 13.19
CA CYS A 252 -36.01 -5.80 14.50
C CYS A 252 -35.66 -4.38 15.01
N GLU A 253 -36.01 -3.33 14.26
CA GLU A 253 -35.70 -1.92 14.56
C GLU A 253 -34.20 -1.69 14.84
N VAL A 254 -33.35 -2.38 14.08
CA VAL A 254 -31.88 -2.29 14.19
C VAL A 254 -31.31 -1.46 13.07
N GLU A 255 -30.38 -0.57 13.40
CA GLU A 255 -29.69 0.27 12.43
C GLU A 255 -28.51 -0.51 11.84
N LEU A 256 -28.65 -0.95 10.59
CA LEU A 256 -27.53 -1.36 9.76
C LEU A 256 -27.10 -0.10 8.99
N GLY A 257 -25.80 0.20 8.89
CA GLY A 257 -25.31 1.44 8.23
C GLY A 257 -25.68 1.63 6.75
N PHE A 258 -26.47 0.71 6.19
CA PHE A 258 -27.01 0.67 4.82
C PHE A 258 -28.52 0.36 4.78
N SER A 259 -29.22 0.40 5.93
CA SER A 259 -30.62 -0.06 6.09
C SER A 259 -31.66 0.72 5.26
N GLU A 260 -31.30 1.90 4.73
CA GLU A 260 -32.20 2.75 3.95
C GLU A 260 -32.07 2.57 2.43
N SER A 261 -31.11 1.79 1.91
CA SER A 261 -30.90 1.64 0.47
C SER A 261 -30.32 0.29 0.05
N ALA A 262 -31.12 -0.47 -0.70
CA ALA A 262 -30.69 -1.70 -1.36
C ALA A 262 -29.48 -1.47 -2.28
N ASP A 263 -29.45 -0.36 -3.03
CA ASP A 263 -28.32 -0.03 -3.92
C ASP A 263 -27.02 0.21 -3.14
N ILE A 264 -27.09 0.83 -1.95
CA ILE A 264 -25.89 1.03 -1.11
C ILE A 264 -25.39 -0.32 -0.56
N CYS A 265 -26.30 -1.14 -0.06
CA CYS A 265 -25.98 -2.47 0.43
C CYS A 265 -25.35 -3.34 -0.68
N GLU A 266 -25.96 -3.37 -1.86
CA GLU A 266 -25.47 -4.16 -3.00
C GLU A 266 -24.08 -3.73 -3.42
N ARG A 267 -23.81 -2.41 -3.47
CA ARG A 267 -22.47 -1.89 -3.78
C ARG A 267 -21.43 -2.28 -2.73
N MET A 268 -21.82 -2.30 -1.46
CA MET A 268 -20.92 -2.71 -0.37
C MET A 268 -20.60 -4.21 -0.43
N LEU A 269 -21.56 -5.05 -0.79
CA LEU A 269 -21.40 -6.50 -0.80
C LEU A 269 -20.89 -7.07 -2.13
N ALA A 270 -21.02 -6.31 -3.23
CA ALA A 270 -20.62 -6.75 -4.56
C ALA A 270 -19.15 -7.19 -4.74
N PRO A 271 -18.16 -6.65 -3.98
CA PRO A 271 -16.77 -7.11 -4.05
C PRO A 271 -16.54 -8.53 -3.50
N PHE A 272 -17.51 -9.12 -2.79
CA PHE A 272 -17.34 -10.38 -2.07
C PHE A 272 -17.95 -11.58 -2.83
N THR A 273 -17.49 -12.79 -2.55
CA THR A 273 -18.03 -14.01 -3.19
C THR A 273 -19.46 -14.25 -2.72
N ALA A 274 -20.31 -14.82 -3.58
CA ALA A 274 -21.71 -15.11 -3.23
C ALA A 274 -21.82 -15.93 -1.93
N ASP A 275 -21.03 -17.00 -1.81
CA ASP A 275 -21.01 -17.86 -0.62
C ASP A 275 -20.63 -17.09 0.66
N SER A 276 -19.70 -16.15 0.56
CA SER A 276 -19.26 -15.34 1.70
C SER A 276 -20.29 -14.27 2.10
N VAL A 277 -20.99 -13.70 1.12
CA VAL A 277 -22.10 -12.76 1.34
C VAL A 277 -23.28 -13.47 1.99
N ASP A 278 -23.58 -14.70 1.58
CA ASP A 278 -24.62 -15.53 2.19
C ASP A 278 -24.25 -15.89 3.64
N ALA A 279 -23.01 -16.28 3.89
CA ALA A 279 -22.51 -16.59 5.23
C ALA A 279 -22.55 -15.37 6.17
N TYR A 280 -22.11 -14.20 5.69
CA TYR A 280 -22.19 -12.94 6.41
C TYR A 280 -23.63 -12.57 6.74
N THR A 281 -24.53 -12.65 5.76
CA THR A 281 -25.96 -12.37 5.94
C THR A 281 -26.59 -13.30 6.97
N ALA A 282 -26.32 -14.60 6.90
CA ALA A 282 -26.84 -15.57 7.87
C ALA A 282 -26.29 -15.37 9.29
N CYS A 283 -25.09 -14.82 9.42
CA CYS A 283 -24.51 -14.46 10.71
C CYS A 283 -25.22 -13.24 11.34
N ILE A 284 -25.59 -12.25 10.53
CA ILE A 284 -26.28 -11.03 10.99
C ILE A 284 -27.77 -11.27 11.24
N VAL A 285 -28.44 -11.96 10.33
CA VAL A 285 -29.88 -12.21 10.41
C VAL A 285 -30.11 -13.33 11.41
N THR A 286 -30.43 -12.95 12.65
CA THR A 286 -30.69 -13.90 13.74
C THR A 286 -32.17 -13.90 14.13
N ASP A 287 -32.67 -15.04 14.61
CA ASP A 287 -34.08 -15.16 15.05
C ASP A 287 -34.44 -14.32 16.28
N GLN A 288 -33.47 -13.68 16.94
CA GLN A 288 -33.66 -13.04 18.25
C GLN A 288 -33.66 -11.50 18.23
N CYS A 289 -33.61 -10.86 17.05
CA CYS A 289 -33.53 -9.39 16.93
C CYS A 289 -32.45 -8.78 17.84
N GLN A 290 -31.29 -9.46 17.93
CA GLN A 290 -30.16 -8.96 18.70
C GLN A 290 -29.39 -7.93 17.86
N GLN A 291 -28.70 -7.02 18.56
CA GLN A 291 -27.77 -6.12 17.89
C GLN A 291 -26.75 -6.97 17.12
N PRO A 292 -26.63 -6.81 15.79
CA PRO A 292 -25.72 -7.64 15.02
C PRO A 292 -24.27 -7.36 15.42
N ASP A 293 -23.54 -8.44 15.66
CA ASP A 293 -22.12 -8.41 15.96
C ASP A 293 -21.33 -8.40 14.64
N PHE A 294 -21.19 -7.20 14.08
CA PHE A 294 -20.46 -7.00 12.83
C PHE A 294 -18.99 -7.40 12.94
N GLU A 295 -18.35 -7.25 14.10
CA GLU A 295 -16.94 -7.64 14.30
C GLU A 295 -16.77 -9.15 14.18
N THR A 296 -17.74 -9.93 14.68
CA THR A 296 -17.72 -11.39 14.55
C THR A 296 -18.11 -11.87 13.14
N CYS A 297 -19.05 -11.18 12.47
CA CYS A 297 -19.53 -11.61 11.15
C CYS A 297 -18.66 -11.15 9.98
N GLN A 298 -18.02 -9.98 10.07
CA GLN A 298 -17.23 -9.39 8.98
C GLN A 298 -16.11 -10.30 8.43
N PRO A 299 -15.36 -11.08 9.26
CA PRO A 299 -14.34 -12.00 8.75
C PRO A 299 -14.86 -13.11 7.83
N LEU A 300 -16.19 -13.33 7.77
CA LEU A 300 -16.81 -14.28 6.86
C LEU A 300 -16.81 -13.79 5.41
N LEU A 301 -16.70 -12.47 5.20
CA LEU A 301 -16.67 -11.87 3.87
C LEU A 301 -15.33 -12.16 3.20
N VAL A 302 -15.40 -12.85 2.06
CA VAL A 302 -14.24 -13.24 1.26
C VAL A 302 -14.30 -12.46 -0.03
N LEU A 303 -13.29 -11.65 -0.30
CA LEU A 303 -13.20 -10.92 -1.56
C LEU A 303 -13.22 -11.91 -2.73
N ARG A 304 -13.92 -11.56 -3.80
CA ARG A 304 -13.79 -12.28 -5.06
C ARG A 304 -12.32 -12.21 -5.47
N SER A 305 -11.65 -13.35 -5.43
CA SER A 305 -10.45 -13.55 -6.23
C SER A 305 -10.94 -13.60 -7.67
N ASN A 306 -10.60 -12.59 -8.45
CA ASN A 306 -10.74 -12.69 -9.90
C ASN A 306 -9.65 -13.61 -10.43
#